data_AF-A0A518HVY0-F1
#
_entry.id   AF-A0A518HVY0-F1
#
_cell.length_a   1.000
_cell.length_b   1.000
_cell.length_c   1.000
_cell.angle_alpha   90.00
_cell.angle_beta   90.00
_cell.angle_gamma   90.00
#
_symmetry.space_group_name_H-M   'P 1'
#
loop_
_entity.id
_entity.type
_entity.pdbx_description
1 polymer ?
#
loop_
_entity_poly.entity_id
_entity_poly.type
_entity_poly.pdbx_seq_one_letter_code
_entity_poly.pdbx_strand_id
1 'polypeptide(L)'
;MVERTVDQSDEPVTIIVIDASSCLMALDIDVDTATTLIALASEDPSNWDEAMTAWPRYRTPAVCEFVSSLPLEETGRGDAMNALSSSDAWVAIDFRDKRIFTGGQFDPVGRNAAFAMVVDESGNQHCPLSVHLPPWWELHEGVAAREVSGRRLSPIDKPHVDREVLYGDAFLTDIATRALTAVASGAWQESDAADDQTARDPLTIAVHRDWLMTPRDDLNGRMPRQLLHGAIGWSDHVTWGQRLRFEDGGPMVAAPCDWAGFETAPMGSQEMCLYFDLCREVIGATWHFLAEQRETSCEIEELIEFLRDVKDDWLHRPFEGGSPPSFILECDRRRVPRGAGVAIEGIDAVQSEQHLADCDCPICEMMAEGMFGVSFTSIDGHHLELDDEFAFSMIESRQAWETQQRENAEFHAEMDRQWAERKSSGETDDPFASVWSGINEDNLNPENSPFSGKLGGQLKMAFMVGEIVSDLETDQTTRDEIRNLNQAFADYRNSKDEQLALRASELKAVLESLADRYPILVSKSADLQSRIDEAMRGEQTNKGDRDLPF
;
A
#
# COMPACT_ATOMS: atom_id res chain seq x y z
N MET A 1 -15.10 -2.83 -9.05
CA MET A 1 -15.11 -2.41 -10.46
C MET A 1 -16.48 -1.85 -10.78
N VAL A 2 -16.55 -0.80 -11.59
CA VAL A 2 -17.82 -0.25 -12.08
C VAL A 2 -18.30 -1.13 -13.23
N GLU A 3 -19.52 -1.69 -13.13
CA GLU A 3 -20.13 -2.45 -14.21
C GLU A 3 -20.43 -1.54 -15.40
N ARG A 4 -19.99 -1.97 -16.58
CA ARG A 4 -20.21 -1.26 -17.84
C ARG A 4 -21.56 -1.67 -18.43
N THR A 5 -22.36 -0.70 -18.86
CA THR A 5 -23.50 -0.98 -19.73
C THR A 5 -22.99 -1.37 -21.12
N VAL A 6 -23.25 -2.61 -21.52
CA VAL A 6 -22.79 -3.30 -22.75
C VAL A 6 -23.15 -2.58 -24.07
N ASP A 7 -23.96 -1.53 -24.02
CA ASP A 7 -24.59 -0.90 -25.20
C ASP A 7 -23.83 0.32 -25.78
N GLN A 8 -22.64 0.65 -25.25
CA GLN A 8 -21.88 1.87 -25.63
C GLN A 8 -20.65 1.63 -26.52
N SER A 9 -20.40 0.42 -26.99
CA SER A 9 -19.10 0.05 -27.59
C SER A 9 -18.76 0.72 -28.93
N ASP A 10 -19.72 1.37 -29.60
CA ASP A 10 -19.57 1.72 -31.02
C ASP A 10 -19.71 3.22 -31.33
N GLU A 11 -19.99 4.09 -30.34
CA GLU A 11 -20.13 5.53 -30.61
C GLU A 11 -18.76 6.25 -30.59
N PRO A 12 -18.41 6.99 -31.66
CA PRO A 12 -17.12 7.63 -31.76
C PRO A 12 -17.01 8.84 -30.82
N VAL A 13 -15.91 8.91 -30.08
CA VAL A 13 -15.59 9.99 -29.15
C VAL A 13 -14.62 10.96 -29.81
N THR A 14 -14.94 12.26 -29.74
CA THR A 14 -13.98 13.30 -30.10
C THR A 14 -13.07 13.62 -28.92
N ILE A 15 -11.76 13.50 -29.12
CA ILE A 15 -10.73 13.78 -28.12
C ILE A 15 -9.98 15.05 -28.52
N ILE A 16 -9.81 15.95 -27.55
CA ILE A 16 -8.90 17.09 -27.68
C ILE A 16 -7.90 17.12 -26.54
N VAL A 17 -6.63 17.30 -26.90
CA VAL A 17 -5.54 17.51 -25.95
C VAL A 17 -5.06 18.95 -26.09
N ILE A 18 -5.06 19.69 -24.98
CA ILE A 18 -4.61 21.07 -24.90
C ILE A 18 -3.30 21.09 -24.12
N ASP A 19 -2.25 21.56 -24.78
CA ASP A 19 -0.94 21.79 -24.19
C ASP A 19 -0.60 23.29 -24.17
N ALA A 20 0.55 23.66 -23.61
CA ALA A 20 1.04 25.03 -23.58
C ALA A 20 1.30 25.60 -24.99
N SER A 21 1.80 24.76 -25.91
CA SER A 21 2.23 25.17 -27.25
C SER A 21 1.35 24.67 -28.39
N SER A 22 0.54 23.65 -28.17
CA SER A 22 -0.22 22.97 -29.24
C SER A 22 -1.60 22.51 -28.76
N CYS A 23 -2.44 22.19 -29.72
CA CYS A 23 -3.72 21.51 -29.50
C CYS A 23 -3.75 20.31 -30.44
N LEU A 24 -3.98 19.12 -29.90
CA LEU A 24 -4.15 17.90 -30.68
C LEU A 24 -5.63 17.51 -30.69
N MET A 25 -6.07 16.87 -31.76
CA MET A 25 -7.46 16.44 -31.90
C MET A 25 -7.55 15.11 -32.65
N ALA A 26 -8.48 14.28 -32.21
CA ALA A 26 -8.95 13.11 -32.93
C ALA A 26 -10.49 13.12 -32.90
N LEU A 27 -11.14 12.84 -34.04
CA LEU A 27 -12.60 12.93 -34.17
C LEU A 27 -13.32 11.60 -33.93
N ASP A 28 -12.59 10.49 -34.06
CA ASP A 28 -13.13 9.13 -34.13
C ASP A 28 -12.23 8.21 -33.29
N ILE A 29 -12.39 8.30 -31.97
CA ILE A 29 -11.68 7.49 -30.97
C ILE A 29 -12.73 6.64 -30.25
N ASP A 30 -12.44 5.37 -30.01
CA ASP A 30 -13.31 4.52 -29.21
C ASP A 30 -13.28 4.91 -27.71
N VAL A 31 -14.34 4.55 -26.98
CA VAL A 31 -14.49 4.91 -25.56
C VAL A 31 -13.36 4.36 -24.68
N ASP A 32 -12.78 3.20 -25.02
CA ASP A 32 -11.70 2.59 -24.24
C ASP A 32 -10.41 3.37 -24.36
N THR A 33 -10.06 3.77 -25.58
CA THR A 33 -8.94 4.65 -25.86
C THR A 33 -9.14 6.00 -25.20
N ALA A 34 -10.34 6.59 -25.29
CA ALA A 34 -10.65 7.86 -24.63
C ALA A 34 -10.50 7.78 -23.09
N THR A 35 -11.00 6.71 -22.48
CA THR A 35 -10.88 6.47 -21.02
C THR A 35 -9.44 6.22 -20.61
N THR A 36 -8.68 5.49 -21.43
CA THR A 36 -7.24 5.26 -21.21
C THR A 36 -6.44 6.56 -21.26
N LEU A 37 -6.79 7.48 -22.18
CA LEU A 37 -6.18 8.81 -22.24
C LEU A 37 -6.46 9.66 -21.00
N ILE A 38 -7.67 9.57 -20.43
CA ILE A 38 -7.99 10.18 -19.13
C ILE A 38 -7.13 9.55 -18.03
N ALA A 39 -6.96 8.23 -18.04
CA ALA A 39 -6.19 7.52 -17.03
C ALA A 39 -4.71 7.97 -16.96
N LEU A 40 -4.10 8.39 -18.09
CA LEU A 40 -2.74 8.94 -18.11
C LEU A 40 -2.56 10.16 -17.19
N ALA A 41 -3.62 10.95 -16.97
CA ALA A 41 -3.57 12.09 -16.06
C ALA A 41 -3.35 11.68 -14.59
N SER A 42 -3.60 10.40 -14.26
CA SER A 42 -3.34 9.84 -12.93
C SER A 42 -1.86 9.90 -12.54
N GLU A 43 -0.94 10.01 -13.49
CA GLU A 43 0.51 10.15 -13.24
C GLU A 43 0.94 11.61 -13.00
N ASP A 44 0.04 12.58 -13.18
CA ASP A 44 0.31 14.01 -13.18
C ASP A 44 1.31 14.52 -14.25
N PRO A 45 1.21 14.10 -15.53
CA PRO A 45 2.08 14.62 -16.59
C PRO A 45 1.88 16.13 -16.78
N SER A 46 2.96 16.85 -17.02
CA SER A 46 2.98 18.32 -17.21
C SER A 46 2.58 18.75 -18.62
N ASN A 47 2.70 17.85 -19.59
CA ASN A 47 2.44 18.06 -21.00
C ASN A 47 2.07 16.73 -21.67
N TRP A 48 1.72 16.78 -22.96
CA TRP A 48 1.35 15.60 -23.72
C TRP A 48 2.52 14.60 -23.90
N ASP A 49 3.74 15.09 -24.08
CA ASP A 49 4.92 14.22 -24.28
C ASP A 49 5.18 13.35 -23.05
N GLU A 50 5.10 13.91 -21.84
CA GLU A 50 5.17 13.15 -20.59
C GLU A 50 4.03 12.12 -20.52
N ALA A 51 2.78 12.52 -20.82
CA ALA A 51 1.63 11.62 -20.79
C ALA A 51 1.84 10.39 -21.71
N MET A 52 2.42 10.58 -22.90
CA MET A 52 2.71 9.47 -23.82
C MET A 52 3.71 8.46 -23.24
N THR A 53 4.69 8.90 -22.45
CA THR A 53 5.65 7.98 -21.82
C THR A 53 5.00 7.10 -20.73
N ALA A 54 3.85 7.51 -20.18
CA ALA A 54 3.05 6.70 -19.28
C ALA A 54 2.12 5.71 -20.01
N TRP A 55 1.97 5.77 -21.33
CA TRP A 55 1.09 4.86 -22.09
C TRP A 55 1.28 3.37 -21.75
N PRO A 56 2.52 2.83 -21.66
CA PRO A 56 2.73 1.43 -21.31
C PRO A 56 2.13 1.04 -19.95
N ARG A 57 2.01 1.98 -19.00
CA ARG A 57 1.43 1.77 -17.65
C ARG A 57 -0.10 1.69 -17.63
N TYR A 58 -0.78 2.18 -18.67
CA TYR A 58 -2.26 2.19 -18.73
C TYR A 58 -2.84 1.40 -19.89
N ARG A 59 -2.08 1.14 -20.96
CA ARG A 59 -2.60 0.36 -22.09
C ARG A 59 -3.05 -1.03 -21.66
N THR A 60 -4.21 -1.43 -22.17
CA THR A 60 -4.75 -2.79 -22.07
C THR A 60 -4.84 -3.40 -23.47
N PRO A 61 -5.18 -4.70 -23.60
CA PRO A 61 -5.43 -5.31 -24.91
C PRO A 61 -6.59 -4.68 -25.70
N ALA A 62 -7.46 -3.90 -25.05
CA ALA A 62 -8.58 -3.22 -25.69
C ALA A 62 -8.16 -2.00 -26.53
N VAL A 63 -6.95 -1.47 -26.30
CA VAL A 63 -6.45 -0.25 -26.97
C VAL A 63 -5.17 -0.54 -27.75
N CYS A 64 -4.74 0.42 -28.57
CA CYS A 64 -3.55 0.27 -29.40
C CYS A 64 -2.27 0.05 -28.57
N GLU A 65 -1.38 -0.81 -29.07
CA GLU A 65 -0.11 -1.13 -28.39
C GLU A 65 0.80 0.10 -28.26
N PHE A 66 0.86 0.91 -29.31
CA PHE A 66 1.75 2.07 -29.40
C PHE A 66 0.95 3.36 -29.45
N VAL A 67 1.31 4.33 -28.61
CA VAL A 67 0.70 5.66 -28.56
C VAL A 67 0.77 6.41 -29.90
N SER A 68 1.79 6.12 -30.71
CA SER A 68 1.95 6.68 -32.06
C SER A 68 0.87 6.22 -33.05
N SER A 69 0.09 5.21 -32.70
CA SER A 69 -1.05 4.73 -33.51
C SER A 69 -2.33 5.49 -33.22
N LEU A 70 -2.34 6.38 -32.22
CA LEU A 70 -3.48 7.25 -31.95
C LEU A 70 -3.62 8.28 -33.08
N PRO A 71 -4.83 8.48 -33.64
CA PRO A 71 -5.08 9.42 -34.73
C PRO A 71 -5.17 10.88 -34.25
N LEU A 72 -4.27 11.29 -33.35
CA LEU A 72 -4.19 12.65 -32.83
C LEU A 72 -3.37 13.52 -33.78
N GLU A 73 -4.02 14.53 -34.36
CA GLU A 73 -3.40 15.49 -35.26
C GLU A 73 -3.34 16.88 -34.65
N GLU A 74 -2.28 17.63 -34.94
CA GLU A 74 -2.18 19.03 -34.52
C GLU A 74 -3.24 19.88 -35.21
N THR A 75 -3.96 20.68 -34.43
CA THR A 75 -5.07 21.50 -34.90
C THR A 75 -5.09 22.88 -34.26
N GLY A 76 -5.81 23.82 -34.88
CA GLY A 76 -6.08 25.11 -34.29
C GLY A 76 -7.08 25.00 -33.14
N ARG A 77 -6.85 25.75 -32.04
CA ARG A 77 -7.77 25.77 -30.89
C ARG A 77 -9.22 26.10 -31.28
N GLY A 78 -9.43 26.97 -32.27
CA GLY A 78 -10.77 27.30 -32.76
C GLY A 78 -11.48 26.11 -33.42
N ASP A 79 -10.75 25.36 -34.25
CA ASP A 79 -11.28 24.19 -34.95
C ASP A 79 -11.57 23.05 -33.95
N ALA A 80 -10.69 22.86 -32.97
CA ALA A 80 -10.91 21.94 -31.85
C ALA A 80 -12.21 22.26 -31.08
N MET A 81 -12.41 23.51 -30.68
CA MET A 81 -13.63 23.89 -29.94
C MET A 81 -14.91 23.75 -30.78
N ASN A 82 -14.82 23.99 -32.09
CA ASN A 82 -15.93 23.74 -33.01
C ASN A 82 -16.26 22.25 -33.09
N ALA A 83 -15.24 21.38 -33.17
CA ALA A 83 -15.41 19.93 -33.16
C ALA A 83 -16.15 19.47 -31.90
N LEU A 84 -15.70 19.86 -30.70
CA LEU A 84 -16.38 19.52 -29.44
C LEU A 84 -17.86 19.90 -29.43
N SER A 85 -18.18 21.06 -30.01
CA SER A 85 -19.55 21.58 -30.02
C SER A 85 -20.47 20.86 -31.02
N SER A 86 -19.89 20.10 -31.96
CA SER A 86 -20.60 19.29 -32.96
C SER A 86 -20.61 17.79 -32.67
N SER A 87 -19.82 17.34 -31.70
CA SER A 87 -19.68 15.92 -31.36
C SER A 87 -20.74 15.47 -30.36
N ASP A 88 -21.26 14.25 -30.57
CA ASP A 88 -22.26 13.64 -29.69
C ASP A 88 -21.65 13.22 -28.35
N ALA A 89 -20.40 12.72 -28.35
CA ALA A 89 -19.61 12.42 -27.16
C ALA A 89 -18.18 12.98 -27.32
N TRP A 90 -17.62 13.56 -26.26
CA TRP A 90 -16.29 14.15 -26.33
C TRP A 90 -15.59 14.25 -24.98
N VAL A 91 -14.25 14.34 -25.06
CA VAL A 91 -13.35 14.55 -23.93
C VAL A 91 -12.30 15.60 -24.32
N ALA A 92 -11.98 16.50 -23.40
CA ALA A 92 -10.89 17.45 -23.52
C ALA A 92 -9.95 17.36 -22.31
N ILE A 93 -8.65 17.17 -22.57
CA ILE A 93 -7.60 17.08 -21.54
C ILE A 93 -6.70 18.31 -21.68
N ASP A 94 -6.68 19.17 -20.66
CA ASP A 94 -5.86 20.38 -20.60
C ASP A 94 -4.71 20.17 -19.60
N PHE A 95 -3.53 19.83 -20.11
CA PHE A 95 -2.34 19.58 -19.29
C PHE A 95 -1.80 20.86 -18.66
N ARG A 96 -1.92 22.00 -19.37
CA ARG A 96 -1.45 23.30 -18.90
C ARG A 96 -2.18 23.73 -17.63
N ASP A 97 -3.51 23.62 -17.65
CA ASP A 97 -4.34 24.04 -16.52
C ASP A 97 -4.71 22.85 -15.59
N LYS A 98 -4.25 21.63 -15.89
CA LYS A 98 -4.53 20.39 -15.14
C LYS A 98 -6.03 20.14 -15.00
N ARG A 99 -6.74 20.07 -16.13
CA ARG A 99 -8.20 19.90 -16.17
C ARG A 99 -8.60 18.83 -17.18
N ILE A 100 -9.61 18.05 -16.81
CA ILE A 100 -10.28 17.12 -17.72
C ILE A 100 -11.74 17.55 -17.82
N PHE A 101 -12.24 17.58 -19.04
CA PHE A 101 -13.63 17.87 -19.35
C PHE A 101 -14.22 16.71 -20.13
N THR A 102 -15.40 16.24 -19.74
CA THR A 102 -16.20 15.30 -20.52
C THR A 102 -17.57 15.89 -20.78
N GLY A 103 -18.17 15.59 -21.93
CA GLY A 103 -19.49 16.09 -22.27
C GLY A 103 -20.15 15.37 -23.43
N GLY A 104 -21.36 15.84 -23.76
CA GLY A 104 -22.23 15.13 -24.69
C GLY A 104 -22.80 13.87 -24.03
N GLN A 105 -22.69 12.73 -24.71
CA GLN A 105 -23.10 11.40 -24.26
C GLN A 105 -21.92 10.58 -23.68
N PHE A 106 -20.75 11.20 -23.47
CA PHE A 106 -19.64 10.52 -22.81
C PHE A 106 -19.95 10.28 -21.32
N ASP A 107 -19.81 9.04 -20.88
CA ASP A 107 -20.13 8.66 -19.51
C ASP A 107 -19.18 9.28 -18.47
N PRO A 108 -19.67 9.56 -17.26
CA PRO A 108 -18.81 9.94 -16.15
C PRO A 108 -17.82 8.83 -15.80
N VAL A 109 -16.55 9.19 -15.73
CA VAL A 109 -15.42 8.33 -15.33
C VAL A 109 -15.21 8.43 -13.81
N GLY A 110 -15.43 9.62 -13.25
CA GLY A 110 -15.11 9.92 -11.86
C GLY A 110 -13.60 10.05 -11.61
N ARG A 111 -13.27 10.57 -10.42
CA ARG A 111 -11.88 10.86 -10.02
C ARG A 111 -11.08 9.63 -9.60
N ASN A 112 -11.76 8.68 -8.96
CA ASN A 112 -11.19 7.50 -8.33
C ASN A 112 -12.05 6.29 -8.73
N ALA A 113 -11.72 5.66 -9.84
CA ALA A 113 -12.48 4.56 -10.42
C ALA A 113 -11.57 3.49 -11.01
N ALA A 114 -12.08 2.27 -11.11
CA ALA A 114 -11.43 1.16 -11.78
C ALA A 114 -12.42 0.47 -12.71
N PHE A 115 -12.04 0.34 -13.97
CA PHE A 115 -12.85 -0.17 -15.07
C PHE A 115 -12.32 -1.52 -15.55
N ALA A 116 -13.22 -2.43 -15.88
CA ALA A 116 -12.87 -3.65 -16.60
C ALA A 116 -12.85 -3.34 -18.10
N MET A 117 -11.69 -3.47 -18.74
CA MET A 117 -11.55 -3.15 -20.16
C MET A 117 -11.91 -4.34 -21.06
N VAL A 118 -11.89 -5.55 -20.52
CA VAL A 118 -12.27 -6.77 -21.23
C VAL A 118 -13.21 -7.59 -20.35
N VAL A 119 -14.26 -8.13 -20.95
CA VAL A 119 -15.14 -9.11 -20.30
C VAL A 119 -15.05 -10.40 -21.12
N ASP A 120 -14.67 -11.50 -20.48
CA ASP A 120 -14.55 -12.79 -21.16
C ASP A 120 -15.92 -13.42 -21.46
N GLU A 121 -15.92 -14.54 -22.19
CA GLU A 121 -17.16 -15.26 -22.55
C GLU A 121 -17.94 -15.79 -21.32
N SER A 122 -17.28 -15.90 -20.17
CA SER A 122 -17.89 -16.33 -18.91
C SER A 122 -18.42 -15.16 -18.07
N GLY A 123 -18.25 -13.92 -18.54
CA GLY A 123 -18.63 -12.71 -17.83
C GLY A 123 -17.57 -12.22 -16.83
N ASN A 124 -16.38 -12.81 -16.79
CA ASN A 124 -15.32 -12.37 -15.90
C ASN A 124 -14.70 -11.08 -16.42
N GLN A 125 -14.45 -10.16 -15.49
CA GLN A 125 -13.87 -8.86 -15.77
C GLN A 125 -12.35 -8.94 -15.71
N HIS A 126 -11.69 -8.44 -16.76
CA HIS A 126 -10.26 -8.47 -16.96
C HIS A 126 -9.71 -7.11 -17.40
N CYS A 127 -8.40 -7.01 -17.34
CA CYS A 127 -7.58 -5.88 -17.76
C CYS A 127 -8.02 -4.57 -17.08
N PRO A 128 -7.85 -4.47 -15.76
CA PRO A 128 -8.31 -3.31 -15.01
C PRO A 128 -7.59 -2.04 -15.47
N LEU A 129 -8.37 -1.00 -15.78
CA LEU A 129 -7.89 0.36 -15.99
C LEU A 129 -8.29 1.21 -14.78
N SER A 130 -7.30 1.66 -14.02
CA SER A 130 -7.51 2.53 -12.86
C SER A 130 -7.33 4.00 -13.21
N VAL A 131 -8.30 4.84 -12.83
CA VAL A 131 -8.27 6.30 -12.96
C VAL A 131 -8.24 6.90 -11.56
N HIS A 132 -7.13 7.55 -11.23
CA HIS A 132 -6.88 8.17 -9.91
C HIS A 132 -6.29 9.56 -10.11
N LEU A 133 -7.16 10.55 -10.33
CA LEU A 133 -6.69 11.90 -10.66
C LEU A 133 -6.14 12.62 -9.41
N PRO A 134 -4.96 13.25 -9.51
CA PRO A 134 -4.36 13.96 -8.38
C PRO A 134 -5.28 15.08 -7.87
N PRO A 135 -5.25 15.43 -6.57
CA PRO A 135 -6.16 16.43 -5.98
C PRO A 135 -6.14 17.80 -6.66
N TRP A 136 -5.00 18.18 -7.25
CA TRP A 136 -4.84 19.46 -7.97
C TRP A 136 -5.33 19.44 -9.42
N TRP A 137 -5.77 18.30 -9.96
CA TRP A 137 -6.47 18.26 -11.25
C TRP A 137 -7.95 18.60 -11.05
N GLU A 138 -8.57 19.34 -11.97
CA GLU A 138 -10.04 19.48 -11.97
C GLU A 138 -10.66 18.47 -12.94
N LEU A 139 -11.77 17.84 -12.52
CA LEU A 139 -12.57 16.95 -13.36
C LEU A 139 -13.96 17.57 -13.53
N HIS A 140 -14.35 17.84 -14.76
CA HIS A 140 -15.60 18.50 -15.14
C HIS A 140 -16.40 17.58 -16.05
N GLU A 141 -17.41 16.91 -15.51
CA GLU A 141 -18.15 15.87 -16.23
C GLU A 141 -19.55 16.32 -16.64
N GLY A 142 -20.02 15.88 -17.81
CA GLY A 142 -21.33 16.23 -18.34
C GLY A 142 -21.49 17.73 -18.62
N VAL A 143 -20.41 18.42 -18.96
CA VAL A 143 -20.42 19.88 -19.18
C VAL A 143 -20.61 20.25 -20.65
N ALA A 144 -20.93 21.51 -20.92
CA ALA A 144 -21.02 22.03 -22.28
C ALA A 144 -19.63 22.35 -22.86
N ALA A 145 -19.43 22.14 -24.18
CA ALA A 145 -18.15 22.36 -24.85
C ALA A 145 -17.55 23.76 -24.65
N ARG A 146 -18.40 24.79 -24.48
CA ARG A 146 -17.97 26.17 -24.20
C ARG A 146 -17.16 26.32 -22.91
N GLU A 147 -17.36 25.43 -21.92
CA GLU A 147 -16.69 25.51 -20.61
C GLU A 147 -15.19 25.20 -20.74
N VAL A 148 -14.78 24.41 -21.75
CA VAL A 148 -13.36 24.07 -22.05
C VAL A 148 -12.54 25.33 -22.38
N SER A 149 -13.18 26.36 -22.94
CA SER A 149 -12.53 27.65 -23.21
C SER A 149 -12.40 28.54 -21.98
N GLY A 150 -13.07 28.19 -20.87
CA GLY A 150 -12.97 28.90 -19.61
C GLY A 150 -11.55 28.81 -19.01
N ARG A 151 -11.20 29.80 -18.20
CA ARG A 151 -9.96 29.74 -17.39
C ARG A 151 -10.23 28.94 -16.12
N ARG A 152 -9.21 28.23 -15.66
CA ARG A 152 -9.20 27.66 -14.32
C ARG A 152 -9.38 28.78 -13.29
N LEU A 153 -10.27 28.57 -12.32
CA LEU A 153 -10.53 29.54 -11.26
C LEU A 153 -9.74 29.24 -9.98
N SER A 154 -9.50 27.97 -9.71
CA SER A 154 -8.66 27.53 -8.59
C SER A 154 -7.17 27.56 -8.98
N PRO A 155 -6.25 27.91 -8.07
CA PRO A 155 -4.83 27.69 -8.33
C PRO A 155 -4.53 26.18 -8.42
N ILE A 156 -3.47 25.82 -9.15
CA ILE A 156 -2.89 24.48 -9.08
C ILE A 156 -2.07 24.43 -7.79
N ASP A 157 -2.61 23.76 -6.77
CA ASP A 157 -1.97 23.60 -5.47
C ASP A 157 -1.34 22.20 -5.37
N LYS A 158 -0.25 22.00 -6.10
CA LYS A 158 0.53 20.76 -6.07
C LYS A 158 1.47 20.81 -4.86
N PRO A 159 1.41 19.83 -3.94
CA PRO A 159 2.38 19.74 -2.85
C PRO A 159 3.80 19.66 -3.41
N HIS A 160 4.69 20.46 -2.83
CA HIS A 160 6.10 20.50 -3.19
C HIS A 160 6.92 19.96 -2.03
N VAL A 161 7.81 19.02 -2.34
CA VAL A 161 8.68 18.35 -1.37
C VAL A 161 10.13 18.71 -1.65
N ASP A 162 10.78 19.33 -0.68
CA ASP A 162 12.21 19.63 -0.75
C ASP A 162 13.02 18.53 -0.06
N ARG A 163 13.47 17.55 -0.85
CA ARG A 163 14.24 16.42 -0.33
C ARG A 163 15.69 16.78 -0.01
N GLU A 164 16.22 17.86 -0.57
CA GLU A 164 17.56 18.36 -0.19
C GLU A 164 17.53 18.88 1.25
N VAL A 165 16.43 19.51 1.67
CA VAL A 165 16.25 19.91 3.07
C VAL A 165 15.95 18.72 3.98
N LEU A 166 15.04 17.83 3.58
CA LEU A 166 14.63 16.70 4.41
C LEU A 166 15.74 15.65 4.61
N TYR A 167 16.48 15.29 3.55
CA TYR A 167 17.50 14.23 3.58
C TYR A 167 18.94 14.75 3.55
N GLY A 168 19.15 16.06 3.42
CA GLY A 168 20.48 16.66 3.25
C GLY A 168 21.05 17.31 4.50
N ASP A 169 22.03 18.18 4.27
CA ASP A 169 22.82 18.81 5.33
C ASP A 169 21.98 19.70 6.25
N ALA A 170 20.88 20.28 5.77
CA ALA A 170 19.98 21.10 6.57
C ALA A 170 19.36 20.30 7.72
N PHE A 171 18.90 19.08 7.44
CA PHE A 171 18.41 18.13 8.43
C PHE A 171 19.51 17.71 9.42
N LEU A 172 20.65 17.23 8.90
CA LEU A 172 21.74 16.74 9.75
C LEU A 172 22.29 17.81 10.70
N THR A 173 22.44 19.05 10.20
CA THR A 173 22.90 20.20 10.99
C THR A 173 21.92 20.55 12.10
N ASP A 174 20.61 20.52 11.81
CA ASP A 174 19.57 20.85 12.78
C ASP A 174 19.50 19.80 13.90
N ILE A 175 19.53 18.52 13.55
CA ILE A 175 19.58 17.41 14.51
C ILE A 175 20.83 17.50 15.39
N ALA A 176 22.01 17.68 14.80
CA ALA A 176 23.26 17.82 15.55
C ALA A 176 23.20 19.00 16.54
N THR A 177 22.69 20.15 16.10
CA THR A 177 22.55 21.36 16.94
C THR A 177 21.60 21.13 18.12
N ARG A 178 20.43 20.53 17.86
CA ARG A 178 19.44 20.23 18.90
C ARG A 178 19.95 19.20 19.88
N ALA A 179 20.63 18.17 19.40
CA ALA A 179 21.20 17.14 20.23
C ALA A 179 22.28 17.67 21.18
N LEU A 180 23.22 18.47 20.67
CA LEU A 180 24.23 19.13 21.50
C LEU A 180 23.59 20.04 22.55
N THR A 181 22.53 20.77 22.18
CA THR A 181 21.77 21.60 23.12
C THR A 181 21.07 20.76 24.18
N ALA A 182 20.48 19.62 23.80
CA ALA A 182 19.82 18.70 24.71
C ALA A 182 20.80 18.09 25.71
N VAL A 183 21.97 17.63 25.26
CA VAL A 183 23.03 17.09 26.12
C VAL A 183 23.58 18.14 27.11
N ALA A 184 23.65 19.40 26.68
CA ALA A 184 24.05 20.50 27.56
C ALA A 184 22.96 20.91 28.57
N SER A 185 21.73 20.41 28.43
CA SER A 185 20.60 20.79 29.28
C SER A 185 20.60 20.07 30.64
N GLY A 186 19.92 20.68 31.62
CA GLY A 186 19.69 20.03 32.92
C GLY A 186 18.89 18.73 32.81
N ALA A 187 17.97 18.62 31.84
CA ALA A 187 17.17 17.42 31.63
C ALA A 187 18.03 16.20 31.26
N TRP A 188 19.08 16.40 30.45
CA TRP A 188 20.04 15.34 30.17
C TRP A 188 20.89 15.00 31.40
N GLN A 189 21.39 16.01 32.12
CA GLN A 189 22.27 15.81 33.28
C GLN A 189 21.56 15.16 34.48
N GLU A 190 20.25 15.39 34.62
CA GLU A 190 19.41 14.83 35.68
C GLU A 190 18.85 13.45 35.33
N SER A 191 19.01 13.00 34.09
CA SER A 191 18.55 11.69 33.62
C SER A 191 19.72 10.71 33.46
N ASP A 192 19.40 9.41 33.45
CA ASP A 192 20.35 8.35 33.11
C ASP A 192 20.54 8.22 31.58
N ALA A 193 20.15 9.23 30.79
CA ALA A 193 20.15 9.19 29.32
C ALA A 193 21.53 8.94 28.71
N ALA A 194 22.61 9.17 29.44
CA ALA A 194 23.94 8.84 28.94
C ALA A 194 24.15 7.31 28.86
N ASP A 195 23.56 6.53 29.77
CA ASP A 195 23.80 5.10 29.97
C ASP A 195 22.57 4.21 29.70
N ASP A 196 21.36 4.77 29.73
CA ASP A 196 20.09 4.08 29.51
C ASP A 196 19.37 4.61 28.27
N GLN A 197 18.98 3.68 27.38
CA GLN A 197 18.22 3.99 26.18
C GLN A 197 16.82 4.51 26.52
N THR A 198 16.15 3.94 27.52
CA THR A 198 14.78 4.33 27.91
C THR A 198 14.73 5.78 28.38
N ALA A 199 15.79 6.22 29.08
CA ALA A 199 15.93 7.60 29.51
C ALA A 199 16.15 8.59 28.34
N ARG A 200 16.57 8.12 27.15
CA ARG A 200 16.71 8.95 25.94
C ARG A 200 15.40 9.15 25.19
N ASP A 201 14.41 8.27 25.35
CA ASP A 201 13.18 8.28 24.54
C ASP A 201 12.46 9.65 24.55
N PRO A 202 12.23 10.31 25.70
CA PRO A 202 11.59 11.62 25.72
C PRO A 202 12.39 12.70 24.99
N LEU A 203 13.73 12.58 24.98
CA LEU A 203 14.62 13.52 24.29
C LEU A 203 14.60 13.26 22.78
N THR A 204 14.60 12.00 22.35
CA THR A 204 14.43 11.61 20.95
C THR A 204 13.12 12.14 20.39
N ILE A 205 12.01 11.96 21.11
CA ILE A 205 10.69 12.49 20.74
C ILE A 205 10.74 14.00 20.62
N ALA A 206 11.31 14.71 21.60
CA ALA A 206 11.39 16.17 21.58
C ALA A 206 12.21 16.69 20.39
N VAL A 207 13.40 16.13 20.13
CA VAL A 207 14.25 16.53 19.00
C VAL A 207 13.55 16.28 17.67
N HIS A 208 12.94 15.10 17.49
CA HIS A 208 12.24 14.76 16.25
C HIS A 208 11.01 15.65 16.04
N ARG A 209 10.16 15.82 17.06
CA ARG A 209 8.99 16.70 17.00
C ARG A 209 9.40 18.11 16.63
N ASP A 210 10.43 18.65 17.29
CA ASP A 210 10.83 20.02 17.05
C ASP A 210 11.42 20.20 15.65
N TRP A 211 12.15 19.22 15.10
CA TRP A 211 12.55 19.23 13.69
C TRP A 211 11.32 19.34 12.77
N LEU A 212 10.32 18.48 12.95
CA LEU A 212 9.15 18.42 12.07
C LEU A 212 8.22 19.63 12.21
N MET A 213 8.15 20.24 13.40
CA MET A 213 7.17 21.27 13.75
C MET A 213 7.75 22.68 13.88
N THR A 214 9.06 22.87 13.69
CA THR A 214 9.66 24.21 13.66
C THR A 214 9.61 24.78 12.25
N PRO A 215 8.98 25.96 12.03
CA PRO A 215 9.08 26.69 10.78
C PRO A 215 10.53 27.01 10.41
N ARG A 216 10.89 26.84 9.13
CA ARG A 216 12.26 27.09 8.67
C ARG A 216 12.33 28.15 7.57
N ASP A 217 13.37 28.98 7.62
CA ASP A 217 13.59 30.05 6.64
C ASP A 217 13.92 29.50 5.25
N ASP A 218 14.70 28.41 5.17
CA ASP A 218 15.03 27.69 3.93
C ASP A 218 13.80 27.04 3.28
N LEU A 219 12.71 26.85 4.04
CA LEU A 219 11.40 26.41 3.57
C LEU A 219 10.35 27.53 3.49
N ASN A 220 10.77 28.80 3.42
CA ASN A 220 9.88 29.98 3.37
C ASN A 220 8.88 30.05 4.54
N GLY A 221 9.32 29.66 5.74
CA GLY A 221 8.50 29.63 6.95
C GLY A 221 7.57 28.43 7.06
N ARG A 222 7.68 27.43 6.17
CA ARG A 222 6.99 26.14 6.31
C ARG A 222 7.72 25.25 7.30
N MET A 223 6.97 24.32 7.88
CA MET A 223 7.50 23.26 8.73
C MET A 223 7.84 22.03 7.86
N PRO A 224 8.92 21.27 8.14
CA PRO A 224 9.23 20.04 7.41
C PRO A 224 8.07 19.07 7.31
N ARG A 225 7.25 18.93 8.37
CA ARG A 225 6.03 18.11 8.34
C ARG A 225 5.07 18.46 7.21
N GLN A 226 4.95 19.76 6.86
CA GLN A 226 4.06 20.20 5.79
C GLN A 226 4.53 19.76 4.40
N LEU A 227 5.76 19.25 4.26
CA LEU A 227 6.27 18.65 3.03
C LEU A 227 5.92 17.17 2.91
N LEU A 228 5.56 16.50 4.00
CA LEU A 228 5.33 15.04 4.02
C LEU A 228 3.92 14.64 3.54
N HIS A 229 2.99 15.59 3.48
CA HIS A 229 1.57 15.33 3.20
C HIS A 229 1.09 15.97 1.88
N GLY A 230 -0.20 15.78 1.57
CA GLY A 230 -0.92 16.45 0.49
C GLY A 230 -1.21 15.56 -0.72
N ALA A 231 -0.60 14.38 -0.83
CA ALA A 231 -0.88 13.46 -1.94
C ALA A 231 -0.78 11.96 -1.60
N ILE A 232 -0.63 11.60 -0.31
CA ILE A 232 -0.44 10.20 0.13
C ILE A 232 -1.52 9.27 -0.45
N GLY A 233 -2.79 9.58 -0.22
CA GLY A 233 -3.89 8.75 -0.71
C GLY A 233 -3.95 8.64 -2.25
N TRP A 234 -3.54 9.69 -2.97
CA TRP A 234 -3.44 9.60 -4.44
C TRP A 234 -2.31 8.67 -4.86
N SER A 235 -1.11 8.82 -4.26
CA SER A 235 0.04 7.97 -4.57
C SER A 235 -0.25 6.49 -4.31
N ASP A 236 -0.90 6.21 -3.17
CA ASP A 236 -1.30 4.86 -2.78
C ASP A 236 -2.31 4.27 -3.77
N HIS A 237 -3.29 5.06 -4.23
CA HIS A 237 -4.26 4.62 -5.23
C HIS A 237 -3.63 4.35 -6.60
N VAL A 238 -2.69 5.18 -7.07
CA VAL A 238 -1.98 4.93 -8.35
C VAL A 238 -1.14 3.65 -8.25
N THR A 239 -0.44 3.46 -7.12
CA THR A 239 0.33 2.26 -6.83
C THR A 239 -0.55 1.01 -6.79
N TRP A 240 -1.73 1.11 -6.16
CA TRP A 240 -2.73 0.05 -6.14
C TRP A 240 -3.27 -0.28 -7.54
N GLY A 241 -3.45 0.71 -8.42
CA GLY A 241 -3.83 0.47 -9.81
C GLY A 241 -2.82 -0.39 -10.57
N GLN A 242 -1.52 -0.18 -10.36
CA GLN A 242 -0.48 -1.04 -10.93
C GLN A 242 -0.50 -2.46 -10.35
N ARG A 243 -0.79 -2.60 -9.04
CA ARG A 243 -1.00 -3.90 -8.41
C ARG A 243 -2.13 -4.68 -9.08
N LEU A 244 -3.30 -4.06 -9.25
CA LEU A 244 -4.45 -4.70 -9.89
C LEU A 244 -4.12 -5.20 -11.31
N ARG A 245 -3.45 -4.35 -12.09
CA ARG A 245 -3.03 -4.72 -13.44
C ARG A 245 -2.09 -5.91 -13.44
N PHE A 246 -1.15 -5.97 -12.50
CA PHE A 246 -0.20 -7.07 -12.40
C PHE A 246 -0.87 -8.36 -11.95
N GLU A 247 -1.79 -8.29 -10.99
CA GLU A 247 -2.58 -9.45 -10.54
C GLU A 247 -3.45 -10.04 -11.67
N ASP A 248 -3.87 -9.22 -12.65
CA ASP A 248 -4.55 -9.65 -13.88
C ASP A 248 -3.57 -10.14 -14.99
N GLY A 249 -2.26 -10.23 -14.71
CA GLY A 249 -1.24 -10.76 -15.62
C GLY A 249 -0.58 -9.72 -16.54
N GLY A 250 -0.85 -8.43 -16.32
CA GLY A 250 -0.13 -7.35 -16.99
C GLY A 250 1.30 -7.14 -16.44
N PRO A 251 2.20 -6.49 -17.18
CA PRO A 251 3.52 -6.15 -16.66
C PRO A 251 3.44 -5.06 -15.59
N MET A 252 4.36 -5.11 -14.62
CA MET A 252 4.63 -4.02 -13.70
C MET A 252 5.57 -3.02 -14.38
N VAL A 253 5.10 -1.80 -14.64
CA VAL A 253 5.90 -0.79 -15.34
C VAL A 253 6.01 0.41 -14.43
N ALA A 254 7.21 0.90 -14.13
CA ALA A 254 7.40 1.98 -13.16
C ALA A 254 7.32 3.38 -13.81
N ALA A 255 6.78 4.38 -13.10
CA ALA A 255 6.57 5.73 -13.63
C ALA A 255 7.91 6.36 -14.04
N PRO A 256 7.99 7.15 -15.12
CA PRO A 256 9.28 7.71 -15.55
C PRO A 256 9.87 8.67 -14.50
N CYS A 257 11.19 8.61 -14.33
CA CYS A 257 11.92 9.42 -13.34
C CYS A 257 12.57 10.68 -13.94
N ASP A 258 12.48 10.87 -15.27
CA ASP A 258 13.03 12.00 -16.01
C ASP A 258 12.01 13.13 -16.26
N TRP A 259 10.81 13.02 -15.69
CA TRP A 259 9.76 14.04 -15.79
C TRP A 259 10.09 15.32 -15.03
N ALA A 260 9.57 16.43 -15.53
CA ALA A 260 9.70 17.72 -14.87
C ALA A 260 9.05 17.67 -13.47
N GLY A 261 9.86 17.95 -12.45
CA GLY A 261 9.41 18.00 -11.06
C GLY A 261 9.37 16.66 -10.33
N PHE A 262 9.86 15.56 -10.93
CA PHE A 262 10.01 14.25 -10.24
C PHE A 262 10.77 14.38 -8.92
N GLU A 263 11.86 15.13 -8.90
CA GLU A 263 12.69 15.37 -7.71
C GLU A 263 11.90 15.99 -6.55
N THR A 264 10.88 16.79 -6.88
CA THR A 264 10.07 17.58 -5.95
C THR A 264 8.64 17.08 -5.78
N ALA A 265 8.34 15.92 -6.39
CA ALA A 265 7.01 15.35 -6.38
C ALA A 265 6.56 15.01 -4.95
N PRO A 266 5.24 15.06 -4.66
CA PRO A 266 4.68 14.66 -3.37
C PRO A 266 5.15 13.27 -2.92
N MET A 267 5.30 13.08 -1.60
CA MET A 267 5.62 11.79 -1.00
C MET A 267 4.41 10.86 -1.00
N GLY A 268 4.66 9.56 -1.16
CA GLY A 268 3.70 8.50 -0.83
C GLY A 268 3.76 8.14 0.65
N SER A 269 2.90 7.20 1.05
CA SER A 269 2.83 6.73 2.44
C SER A 269 4.15 6.10 2.91
N GLN A 270 4.79 5.31 2.05
CA GLN A 270 6.00 4.57 2.42
C GLN A 270 7.21 5.50 2.53
N GLU A 271 7.35 6.48 1.64
CA GLU A 271 8.41 7.49 1.78
C GLU A 271 8.27 8.30 3.07
N MET A 272 7.05 8.64 3.47
CA MET A 272 6.80 9.31 4.75
C MET A 272 7.20 8.44 5.95
N CYS A 273 6.84 7.15 5.96
CA CYS A 273 7.22 6.23 7.04
C CYS A 273 8.75 6.08 7.12
N LEU A 274 9.41 5.85 5.99
CA LEU A 274 10.87 5.74 5.96
C LEU A 274 11.57 7.03 6.37
N TYR A 275 10.98 8.19 6.08
CA TYR A 275 11.53 9.46 6.55
C TYR A 275 11.47 9.58 8.08
N PHE A 276 10.36 9.13 8.69
CA PHE A 276 10.25 9.04 10.14
C PHE A 276 11.33 8.11 10.72
N ASP A 277 11.49 6.91 10.15
CA ASP A 277 12.50 5.93 10.59
C ASP A 277 13.91 6.46 10.45
N LEU A 278 14.22 7.12 9.33
CA LEU A 278 15.51 7.77 9.13
C LEU A 278 15.79 8.82 10.22
N CYS A 279 14.79 9.64 10.56
CA CYS A 279 14.93 10.61 11.64
C CYS A 279 15.27 9.92 12.97
N ARG A 280 14.60 8.80 13.29
CA ARG A 280 14.87 8.03 14.51
C ARG A 280 16.26 7.41 14.51
N GLU A 281 16.69 6.84 13.39
CA GLU A 281 18.03 6.26 13.24
C GLU A 281 19.12 7.32 13.45
N VAL A 282 19.01 8.47 12.77
CA VAL A 282 20.00 9.55 12.87
C VAL A 282 20.03 10.16 14.28
N ILE A 283 18.88 10.39 14.91
CA ILE A 283 18.82 10.89 16.29
C ILE A 283 19.40 9.86 17.26
N GLY A 284 19.05 8.59 17.12
CA GLY A 284 19.58 7.49 17.93
C GLY A 284 21.12 7.40 17.83
N ALA A 285 21.65 7.41 16.61
CA ALA A 285 23.09 7.41 16.36
C ALA A 285 23.78 8.64 16.97
N THR A 286 23.12 9.80 16.94
CA THR A 286 23.62 11.02 17.59
C THR A 286 23.83 10.81 19.10
N TRP A 287 22.87 10.17 19.78
CA TRP A 287 23.01 9.88 21.21
C TRP A 287 24.14 8.91 21.51
N HIS A 288 24.31 7.88 20.70
CA HIS A 288 25.43 6.95 20.84
C HIS A 288 26.77 7.67 20.70
N PHE A 289 26.93 8.48 19.65
CA PHE A 289 28.14 9.26 19.42
C PHE A 289 28.47 10.19 20.59
N LEU A 290 27.49 10.96 21.06
CA LEU A 290 27.68 11.91 22.18
C LEU A 290 27.92 11.21 23.52
N ALA A 291 27.33 10.04 23.74
CA ALA A 291 27.55 9.24 24.95
C ALA A 291 28.95 8.60 25.00
N GLU A 292 29.60 8.37 23.87
CA GLU A 292 30.98 7.88 23.78
C GLU A 292 32.02 9.00 23.95
N GLN A 293 31.68 10.24 23.57
CA GLN A 293 32.57 11.40 23.59
C GLN A 293 32.55 12.21 24.90
N ARG A 294 32.12 11.64 26.04
CA ARG A 294 31.87 12.36 27.32
C ARG A 294 33.02 13.24 27.83
N GLU A 295 34.26 12.95 27.46
CA GLU A 295 35.46 13.64 27.97
C GLU A 295 36.08 14.63 26.99
N THR A 296 35.61 14.67 25.73
CA THR A 296 36.18 15.51 24.66
C THR A 296 35.13 16.50 24.17
N SER A 297 35.53 17.74 23.86
CA SER A 297 34.63 18.68 23.17
C SER A 297 34.34 18.12 21.77
N CYS A 298 33.10 17.73 21.52
CA CYS A 298 32.63 17.36 20.19
C CYS A 298 32.50 18.63 19.33
N GLU A 299 33.22 18.69 18.22
CA GLU A 299 32.98 19.70 17.18
C GLU A 299 31.73 19.31 16.39
N ILE A 300 30.88 20.28 16.05
CA ILE A 300 29.59 20.00 15.39
C ILE A 300 29.80 19.42 13.98
N GLU A 301 30.88 19.84 13.30
CA GLU A 301 31.21 19.36 11.96
C GLU A 301 31.57 17.86 11.95
N GLU A 302 32.25 17.37 13.00
CA GLU A 302 32.58 15.95 13.14
C GLU A 302 31.32 15.11 13.32
N LEU A 303 30.38 15.60 14.14
CA LEU A 303 29.09 14.95 14.31
C LEU A 303 28.28 14.94 13.00
N ILE A 304 28.24 16.06 12.26
CA ILE A 304 27.50 16.12 10.98
C ILE A 304 28.08 15.14 9.96
N GLU A 305 29.42 15.01 9.88
CA GLU A 305 30.07 14.04 9.00
C GLU A 305 29.71 12.60 9.38
N PHE A 306 29.77 12.27 10.67
CA PHE A 306 29.33 10.97 11.17
C PHE A 306 27.86 10.66 10.85
N LEU A 307 26.95 11.62 11.05
CA LEU A 307 25.53 11.43 10.77
C LEU A 307 25.24 11.28 9.26
N ARG A 308 26.06 11.90 8.40
CA ARG A 308 25.97 11.68 6.95
C ARG A 308 26.29 10.23 6.60
N ASP A 309 27.35 9.68 7.18
CA ASP A 309 27.73 8.28 6.99
C ASP A 309 26.64 7.32 7.51
N VAL A 310 26.05 7.61 8.68
CA VAL A 310 24.93 6.82 9.23
C VAL A 310 23.72 6.83 8.29
N LYS A 311 23.32 8.01 7.80
CA LYS A 311 22.20 8.15 6.87
C LYS A 311 22.47 7.37 5.56
N ASP A 312 23.65 7.56 4.98
CA ASP A 312 24.01 6.91 3.73
C ASP A 312 24.09 5.38 3.90
N ASP A 313 24.64 4.90 5.01
CA ASP A 313 24.67 3.48 5.33
C ASP A 313 23.26 2.90 5.55
N TRP A 314 22.40 3.58 6.30
CA TRP A 314 21.01 3.17 6.51
C TRP A 314 20.23 3.04 5.20
N LEU A 315 20.40 3.99 4.27
CA LEU A 315 19.73 3.97 2.96
C LEU A 315 20.09 2.75 2.10
N HIS A 316 21.24 2.12 2.34
CA HIS A 316 21.76 1.01 1.52
C HIS A 316 21.75 -0.35 2.23
N ARG A 317 21.49 -0.40 3.54
CA ARG A 317 21.37 -1.66 4.28
C ARG A 317 19.96 -2.25 4.19
N PRO A 318 19.80 -3.58 4.27
CA PRO A 318 18.49 -4.22 4.35
C PRO A 318 17.64 -3.63 5.48
N PHE A 319 16.44 -3.15 5.16
CA PHE A 319 15.47 -2.64 6.13
C PHE A 319 14.62 -3.80 6.63
N GLU A 320 14.67 -4.11 7.93
CA GLU A 320 13.91 -5.21 8.57
C GLU A 320 14.13 -6.58 7.89
N GLY A 321 15.34 -6.83 7.37
CA GLY A 321 15.65 -8.03 6.58
C GLY A 321 15.13 -8.00 5.14
N GLY A 322 14.46 -6.94 4.72
CA GLY A 322 13.94 -6.76 3.37
C GLY A 322 14.88 -5.99 2.44
N SER A 323 14.27 -5.26 1.51
CA SER A 323 14.99 -4.37 0.60
C SER A 323 15.56 -3.15 1.33
N PRO A 324 16.64 -2.54 0.81
CA PRO A 324 17.16 -1.32 1.41
C PRO A 324 16.18 -0.14 1.26
N PRO A 325 16.17 0.85 2.18
CA PRO A 325 15.27 2.00 2.11
C PRO A 325 15.35 2.75 0.78
N SER A 326 16.55 2.88 0.17
CA SER A 326 16.72 3.50 -1.15
C SER A 326 15.88 2.84 -2.25
N PHE A 327 15.76 1.51 -2.25
CA PHE A 327 14.90 0.80 -3.20
C PHE A 327 13.41 1.04 -2.91
N ILE A 328 13.04 1.06 -1.62
CA ILE A 328 11.65 1.29 -1.23
C ILE A 328 11.20 2.70 -1.64
N LEU A 329 12.06 3.70 -1.41
CA LEU A 329 11.85 5.08 -1.83
C LEU A 329 11.71 5.19 -3.35
N GLU A 330 12.54 4.48 -4.12
CA GLU A 330 12.43 4.48 -5.58
C GLU A 330 11.08 3.89 -6.04
N CYS A 331 10.64 2.76 -5.46
CA CYS A 331 9.35 2.17 -5.78
C CYS A 331 8.16 3.09 -5.44
N ASP A 332 8.19 3.72 -4.27
CA ASP A 332 7.13 4.65 -3.84
C ASP A 332 7.05 5.88 -4.76
N ARG A 333 8.20 6.47 -5.09
CA ARG A 333 8.29 7.64 -5.99
C ARG A 333 7.90 7.29 -7.43
N ARG A 334 8.13 6.05 -7.85
CA ARG A 334 7.73 5.54 -9.16
C ARG A 334 6.37 4.84 -9.18
N ARG A 335 5.63 4.92 -8.07
CA ARG A 335 4.24 4.47 -7.92
C ARG A 335 4.05 3.03 -8.37
N VAL A 336 4.88 2.14 -7.83
CA VAL A 336 4.81 0.70 -8.06
C VAL A 336 4.87 -0.05 -6.74
N PRO A 337 4.06 -1.10 -6.57
CA PRO A 337 4.11 -1.92 -5.37
C PRO A 337 5.40 -2.75 -5.38
N ARG A 338 5.86 -3.09 -4.17
CA ARG A 338 7.03 -3.94 -3.96
C ARG A 338 6.53 -5.37 -3.77
N GLY A 339 6.93 -6.31 -4.62
CA GLY A 339 6.64 -7.73 -4.42
C GLY A 339 7.89 -8.59 -4.59
N ALA A 340 7.99 -9.65 -3.80
CA ALA A 340 9.11 -10.59 -3.84
C ALA A 340 9.28 -11.19 -5.25
N GLY A 341 10.48 -11.03 -5.84
CA GLY A 341 10.77 -11.57 -7.17
C GLY A 341 10.01 -10.90 -8.33
N VAL A 342 9.28 -9.81 -8.08
CA VAL A 342 8.57 -9.06 -9.12
C VAL A 342 9.56 -8.23 -9.92
N ALA A 343 9.66 -8.52 -11.21
CA ALA A 343 10.39 -7.68 -12.15
C ALA A 343 9.58 -6.42 -12.45
N ILE A 344 10.22 -5.25 -12.36
CA ILE A 344 9.59 -3.95 -12.59
C ILE A 344 10.27 -3.30 -13.79
N GLU A 345 9.53 -3.09 -14.89
CA GLU A 345 10.09 -2.42 -16.06
C GLU A 345 10.50 -0.98 -15.71
N GLY A 346 11.78 -0.69 -15.95
CA GLY A 346 12.41 0.59 -15.65
C GLY A 346 13.14 0.66 -14.31
N ILE A 347 13.04 -0.34 -13.43
CA ILE A 347 13.85 -0.45 -12.22
C ILE A 347 14.69 -1.74 -12.30
N ASP A 348 16.02 -1.60 -12.31
CA ASP A 348 16.93 -2.76 -12.48
C ASP A 348 16.99 -3.66 -11.24
N ALA A 349 16.74 -3.09 -10.06
CA ALA A 349 16.72 -3.82 -8.80
C ALA A 349 15.41 -4.61 -8.66
N VAL A 350 15.50 -5.80 -8.05
CA VAL A 350 14.35 -6.64 -7.71
C VAL A 350 14.28 -6.79 -6.21
N GLN A 351 13.09 -6.72 -5.63
CA GLN A 351 12.91 -6.99 -4.20
C GLN A 351 13.37 -8.41 -3.89
N SER A 352 14.40 -8.50 -3.06
CA SER A 352 14.74 -9.74 -2.38
C SER A 352 13.90 -9.85 -1.11
N GLU A 353 13.11 -10.91 -1.02
CA GLU A 353 12.50 -11.30 0.24
C GLU A 353 13.55 -12.05 1.07
N GLN A 354 13.84 -11.55 2.28
CA GLN A 354 14.46 -12.37 3.33
C GLN A 354 13.47 -12.49 4.50
N HIS A 355 12.19 -12.70 4.22
CA HIS A 355 11.35 -13.27 5.26
C HIS A 355 11.94 -14.64 5.57
N LEU A 356 12.67 -14.69 6.68
CA LEU A 356 13.23 -15.92 7.22
C LEU A 356 12.04 -16.81 7.52
N ALA A 357 11.84 -17.85 6.72
CA ALA A 357 10.97 -18.98 7.02
C ALA A 357 11.51 -19.79 8.23
N ASP A 358 11.98 -19.10 9.26
CA ASP A 358 12.42 -19.63 10.55
C ASP A 358 11.33 -19.43 11.62
N CYS A 359 10.19 -18.79 11.28
CA CYS A 359 8.93 -19.03 11.97
C CYS A 359 8.45 -20.43 11.60
N ASP A 360 8.34 -21.36 12.55
CA ASP A 360 7.65 -22.65 12.37
C ASP A 360 6.11 -22.45 12.18
N CYS A 361 5.71 -21.38 11.49
CA CYS A 361 4.35 -20.95 11.28
C CYS A 361 3.82 -21.53 9.95
N PRO A 362 2.70 -22.26 9.95
CA PRO A 362 2.13 -22.86 8.75
C PRO A 362 1.68 -21.82 7.71
N ILE A 363 1.36 -20.59 8.14
CA ILE A 363 0.99 -19.48 7.25
C ILE A 363 2.23 -18.94 6.54
N CYS A 364 3.35 -18.76 7.26
CA CYS A 364 4.65 -18.41 6.67
C CYS A 364 5.02 -19.43 5.56
N GLU A 365 4.83 -20.72 5.82
CA GLU A 365 5.09 -21.80 4.85
C GLU A 365 4.15 -21.74 3.64
N MET A 366 2.85 -21.54 3.84
CA MET A 366 1.89 -21.36 2.74
C MET A 366 2.24 -20.15 1.87
N MET A 367 2.64 -19.03 2.49
CA MET A 367 3.11 -17.84 1.76
C MET A 367 4.37 -18.16 0.95
N ALA A 368 5.37 -18.82 1.54
CA ALA A 368 6.61 -19.20 0.88
C ALA A 368 6.39 -20.19 -0.29
N GLU A 369 5.37 -21.04 -0.21
CA GLU A 369 4.94 -21.92 -1.30
C GLU A 369 4.18 -21.18 -2.43
N GLY A 370 3.93 -19.87 -2.28
CA GLY A 370 3.22 -19.05 -3.28
C GLY A 370 1.71 -19.30 -3.32
N MET A 371 1.13 -19.88 -2.27
CA MET A 371 -0.28 -20.27 -2.23
C MET A 371 -1.25 -19.10 -2.39
N PHE A 372 -0.83 -17.89 -1.99
CA PHE A 372 -1.64 -16.68 -2.08
C PHE A 372 -1.30 -15.82 -3.31
N GLY A 373 -0.56 -16.38 -4.27
CA GLY A 373 -0.02 -15.63 -5.39
C GLY A 373 1.13 -14.73 -4.98
N VAL A 374 1.37 -13.69 -5.77
CA VAL A 374 2.43 -12.72 -5.51
C VAL A 374 2.06 -11.87 -4.30
N SER A 375 2.89 -11.91 -3.27
CA SER A 375 2.74 -11.06 -2.09
C SER A 375 3.40 -9.71 -2.32
N PHE A 376 2.69 -8.65 -1.94
CA PHE A 376 3.20 -7.29 -1.97
C PHE A 376 3.46 -6.78 -0.56
N THR A 377 4.58 -6.11 -0.37
CA THR A 377 4.99 -5.51 0.91
C THR A 377 4.65 -4.03 0.93
N SER A 378 4.08 -3.55 2.03
CA SER A 378 3.82 -2.14 2.31
C SER A 378 4.18 -1.82 3.75
N ILE A 379 4.59 -0.58 4.01
CA ILE A 379 4.77 -0.04 5.37
C ILE A 379 3.50 0.73 5.72
N ASP A 380 2.83 0.36 6.80
CA ASP A 380 1.51 0.91 7.18
C ASP A 380 1.59 2.14 8.09
N GLY A 381 2.77 2.41 8.66
CA GLY A 381 3.03 3.52 9.54
C GLY A 381 2.47 3.38 10.95
N HIS A 382 2.10 2.18 11.40
CA HIS A 382 1.56 1.97 12.75
C HIS A 382 2.50 2.50 13.85
N HIS A 383 3.81 2.32 13.66
CA HIS A 383 4.83 2.74 14.62
C HIS A 383 4.91 4.27 14.80
N LEU A 384 4.42 5.07 13.84
CA LEU A 384 4.39 6.54 13.94
C LEU A 384 3.38 7.01 15.01
N GLU A 385 2.35 6.21 15.29
CA GLU A 385 1.27 6.55 16.23
C GLU A 385 1.57 6.11 17.67
N LEU A 386 2.68 5.38 17.91
CA LEU A 386 3.04 4.86 19.24
C LEU A 386 3.39 5.96 20.26
N ASP A 387 3.87 7.11 19.78
CA ASP A 387 4.26 8.25 20.61
C ASP A 387 3.08 9.19 20.96
N ASP A 388 1.88 8.96 20.40
CA ASP A 388 0.69 9.81 20.59
C ASP A 388 0.93 11.32 20.31
N GLU A 389 1.72 11.61 19.27
CA GLU A 389 2.15 12.96 18.92
C GLU A 389 1.73 13.32 17.48
N PHE A 390 0.98 14.42 17.34
CA PHE A 390 0.52 14.91 16.03
C PHE A 390 1.66 15.12 15.02
N ALA A 391 2.86 15.46 15.52
CA ALA A 391 4.02 15.69 14.67
C ALA A 391 4.38 14.48 13.80
N PHE A 392 4.11 13.27 14.29
CA PHE A 392 4.46 12.02 13.63
C PHE A 392 3.28 11.40 12.88
N SER A 393 2.05 11.78 13.23
CA SER A 393 0.87 11.17 12.62
C SER A 393 0.79 11.36 11.11
N MET A 394 0.31 10.32 10.42
CA MET A 394 -0.01 10.34 8.99
C MET A 394 -1.16 11.29 8.63
N ILE A 395 -1.92 11.77 9.63
CA ILE A 395 -3.02 12.71 9.40
C ILE A 395 -2.51 14.12 9.16
N GLU A 396 -2.80 14.69 7.99
CA GLU A 396 -2.25 15.99 7.58
C GLU A 396 -2.58 17.15 8.54
N SER A 397 -3.84 17.25 9.02
CA SER A 397 -4.30 18.40 9.80
C SER A 397 -4.47 18.06 11.29
N ARG A 398 -4.09 19.01 12.15
CA ARG A 398 -4.23 18.86 13.61
C ARG A 398 -5.67 18.62 14.04
N GLN A 399 -6.62 19.29 13.38
CA GLN A 399 -8.04 19.13 13.66
C GLN A 399 -8.54 17.72 13.34
N ALA A 400 -8.11 17.15 12.21
CA ALA A 400 -8.47 15.78 11.85
C ALA A 400 -7.86 14.76 12.82
N TRP A 401 -6.60 14.96 13.21
CA TRP A 401 -5.93 14.10 14.19
C TRP A 401 -6.63 14.17 15.56
N GLU A 402 -6.91 15.37 16.08
CA GLU A 402 -7.65 15.53 17.34
C GLU A 402 -9.07 14.93 17.27
N THR A 403 -9.66 14.84 16.09
CA THR A 403 -10.96 14.19 15.90
C THR A 403 -10.84 12.68 15.94
N GLN A 404 -9.86 12.11 15.23
CA GLN A 404 -9.57 10.69 15.29
C GLN A 404 -9.21 10.24 16.72
N GLN A 405 -8.41 11.02 17.45
CA GLN A 405 -8.06 10.69 18.84
C GLN A 405 -9.30 10.65 19.75
N ARG A 406 -10.26 11.55 19.55
CA ARG A 406 -11.55 11.49 20.28
C ARG A 406 -12.36 10.26 19.90
N GLU A 407 -12.49 9.97 18.61
CA GLU A 407 -13.23 8.81 18.11
C GLU A 407 -12.62 7.49 18.62
N ASN A 408 -11.29 7.37 18.60
CA ASN A 408 -10.56 6.24 19.16
C ASN A 408 -10.79 6.10 20.66
N ALA A 409 -10.72 7.20 21.42
CA ALA A 409 -10.98 7.19 22.86
C ALA A 409 -12.43 6.79 23.18
N GLU A 410 -13.41 7.25 22.40
CA GLU A 410 -14.82 6.86 22.52
C GLU A 410 -15.02 5.37 22.21
N PHE A 411 -14.39 4.87 21.14
CA PHE A 411 -14.42 3.46 20.76
C PHE A 411 -13.81 2.57 21.84
N HIS A 412 -12.63 2.93 22.37
CA HIS A 412 -12.00 2.19 23.46
C HIS A 412 -12.85 2.19 24.73
N ALA A 413 -13.42 3.33 25.11
CA ALA A 413 -14.31 3.42 26.27
C ALA A 413 -15.57 2.58 26.13
N GLU A 414 -16.11 2.44 24.91
CA GLU A 414 -17.24 1.57 24.61
C GLU A 414 -16.84 0.10 24.64
N MET A 415 -15.70 -0.27 24.04
CA MET A 415 -15.16 -1.64 24.09
C MET A 415 -14.88 -2.08 25.54
N ASP A 416 -14.27 -1.22 26.35
CA ASP A 416 -14.03 -1.48 27.77
C ASP A 416 -15.33 -1.67 28.55
N ARG A 417 -16.37 -0.90 28.23
CA ARG A 417 -17.70 -1.06 28.84
C ARG A 417 -18.31 -2.40 28.46
N GLN A 418 -18.30 -2.76 27.18
CA GLN A 418 -18.84 -4.05 26.70
C GLN A 418 -18.07 -5.22 27.32
N TRP A 419 -16.74 -5.12 27.41
CA TRP A 419 -15.91 -6.12 28.06
C TRP A 419 -16.25 -6.26 29.55
N ALA A 420 -16.42 -5.15 30.25
CA ALA A 420 -16.84 -5.15 31.66
C ALA A 420 -18.24 -5.74 31.85
N GLU A 421 -19.18 -5.43 30.95
CA GLU A 421 -20.54 -5.97 30.95
C GLU A 421 -20.54 -7.50 30.74
N ARG A 422 -19.83 -8.02 29.73
CA ARG A 422 -19.65 -9.47 29.50
C ARG A 422 -19.03 -10.17 30.71
N LYS A 423 -17.96 -9.58 31.27
CA LYS A 423 -17.32 -10.10 32.48
C LYS A 423 -18.28 -10.12 33.68
N SER A 424 -19.19 -9.15 33.77
CA SER A 424 -20.17 -9.06 34.85
C SER A 424 -21.40 -9.95 34.66
N SER A 425 -21.79 -10.25 33.42
CA SER A 425 -22.91 -11.14 33.09
C SER A 425 -22.58 -12.62 33.32
N GLY A 426 -21.29 -12.94 33.50
CA GLY A 426 -20.83 -14.32 33.61
C GLY A 426 -20.86 -15.06 32.29
N GLU A 427 -21.01 -14.35 31.16
CA GLU A 427 -20.52 -14.82 29.86
C GLU A 427 -19.00 -14.92 29.98
N THR A 428 -18.54 -16.09 30.42
CA THR A 428 -17.17 -16.50 30.18
C THR A 428 -17.02 -16.61 28.68
N ASP A 429 -16.03 -15.93 28.09
CA ASP A 429 -15.47 -16.32 26.80
C ASP A 429 -15.38 -17.84 26.81
N ASP A 430 -16.07 -18.49 25.87
CA ASP A 430 -16.01 -19.95 25.77
C ASP A 430 -14.53 -20.30 25.67
N PRO A 431 -13.92 -20.92 26.70
CA PRO A 431 -12.49 -21.20 26.70
C PRO A 431 -12.12 -22.22 25.61
N PHE A 432 -13.13 -22.78 24.93
CA PHE A 432 -13.02 -23.72 23.83
C PHE A 432 -13.33 -23.09 22.47
N ALA A 433 -13.85 -21.87 22.40
CA ALA A 433 -14.06 -21.16 21.14
C ALA A 433 -12.73 -20.56 20.68
N SER A 434 -12.19 -21.09 19.57
CA SER A 434 -11.03 -20.46 18.92
C SER A 434 -11.38 -19.00 18.59
N VAL A 435 -10.42 -18.09 18.73
CA VAL A 435 -10.56 -16.67 18.33
C VAL A 435 -11.00 -16.56 16.85
N TRP A 436 -10.75 -17.61 16.06
CA TRP A 436 -11.07 -17.71 14.64
C TRP A 436 -12.43 -18.34 14.34
N SER A 437 -13.17 -18.82 15.35
CA SER A 437 -14.49 -19.46 15.21
C SER A 437 -15.58 -18.50 14.71
N GLY A 438 -15.35 -17.18 14.79
CA GLY A 438 -16.24 -16.13 14.29
C GLY A 438 -16.07 -15.75 12.82
N ILE A 439 -15.10 -16.33 12.08
CA ILE A 439 -14.94 -16.08 10.64
C ILE A 439 -16.00 -16.88 9.87
N ASN A 440 -17.24 -16.39 9.89
CA ASN A 440 -18.32 -16.90 9.05
C ASN A 440 -18.03 -16.61 7.57
N GLU A 441 -18.15 -17.64 6.73
CA GLU A 441 -18.14 -17.50 5.26
C GLU A 441 -19.25 -16.57 4.77
N ASP A 442 -20.36 -16.49 5.52
CA ASP A 442 -21.51 -15.63 5.19
C ASP A 442 -21.21 -14.11 5.26
N ASN A 443 -20.16 -13.69 5.98
CA ASN A 443 -19.78 -12.26 6.07
C ASN A 443 -18.71 -11.85 5.05
N LEU A 444 -18.09 -12.83 4.37
CA LEU A 444 -17.22 -12.59 3.23
C LEU A 444 -18.07 -12.80 1.99
N ASN A 445 -18.42 -11.71 1.29
CA ASN A 445 -19.15 -11.81 0.03
C ASN A 445 -18.46 -12.86 -0.87
N PRO A 446 -19.06 -14.05 -1.12
CA PRO A 446 -18.37 -15.18 -1.75
C PRO A 446 -17.84 -14.86 -3.14
N GLU A 447 -18.49 -13.90 -3.81
CA GLU A 447 -18.18 -13.42 -5.15
C GLU A 447 -17.01 -12.42 -5.17
N ASN A 448 -16.62 -11.85 -4.03
CA ASN A 448 -15.58 -10.81 -3.93
C ASN A 448 -14.46 -11.12 -2.92
N SER A 449 -14.51 -12.27 -2.23
CA SER A 449 -13.42 -12.68 -1.34
C SER A 449 -12.34 -13.39 -2.15
N PRO A 450 -11.08 -12.89 -2.17
CA PRO A 450 -9.97 -13.56 -2.83
C PRO A 450 -9.63 -14.92 -2.21
N PHE A 451 -10.27 -15.27 -1.08
CA PHE A 451 -10.07 -16.51 -0.35
C PHE A 451 -11.34 -17.39 -0.34
N SER A 452 -12.31 -17.23 -1.24
CA SER A 452 -13.48 -18.12 -1.25
C SER A 452 -13.11 -19.56 -1.65
N GLY A 453 -13.86 -20.55 -1.14
CA GLY A 453 -13.67 -21.96 -1.46
C GLY A 453 -12.49 -22.65 -0.75
N LYS A 454 -11.77 -23.52 -1.47
CA LYS A 454 -10.75 -24.43 -0.91
C LYS A 454 -9.59 -23.68 -0.22
N LEU A 455 -9.18 -22.53 -0.77
CA LEU A 455 -8.08 -21.72 -0.25
C LEU A 455 -8.44 -21.08 1.11
N GLY A 456 -9.64 -20.52 1.26
CA GLY A 456 -10.10 -19.96 2.53
C GLY A 456 -10.28 -21.02 3.61
N GLY A 457 -10.78 -22.20 3.24
CA GLY A 457 -10.83 -23.35 4.16
C GLY A 457 -9.44 -23.77 4.65
N GLN A 458 -8.46 -23.81 3.74
CA GLN A 458 -7.07 -24.12 4.08
C GLN A 458 -6.42 -23.05 4.97
N LEU A 459 -6.67 -21.77 4.71
CA LEU A 459 -6.17 -20.67 5.53
C LEU A 459 -6.75 -20.70 6.96
N LYS A 460 -8.06 -20.96 7.12
CA LYS A 460 -8.68 -21.14 8.45
C LYS A 460 -8.01 -22.27 9.22
N MET A 461 -7.80 -23.41 8.58
CA MET A 461 -7.10 -24.53 9.21
C MET A 461 -5.65 -24.18 9.56
N ALA A 462 -4.96 -23.38 8.74
CA ALA A 462 -3.61 -22.91 9.03
C ALA A 462 -3.54 -22.01 10.28
N PHE A 463 -4.52 -21.12 10.49
CA PHE A 463 -4.63 -20.35 11.74
C PHE A 463 -4.79 -21.26 12.97
N MET A 464 -5.60 -22.31 12.86
CA MET A 464 -5.77 -23.28 13.96
C MET A 464 -4.49 -24.07 14.24
N VAL A 465 -3.75 -24.46 13.19
CA VAL A 465 -2.43 -25.09 13.34
C VAL A 465 -1.45 -24.11 13.99
N GLY A 466 -1.43 -22.84 13.56
CA GLY A 466 -0.60 -21.80 14.15
C GLY A 466 -0.89 -21.57 15.65
N GLU A 467 -2.16 -21.64 16.05
CA GLU A 467 -2.56 -21.59 17.46
C GLU A 467 -1.99 -22.77 18.27
N ILE A 468 -2.06 -23.99 17.71
CA ILE A 468 -1.47 -25.19 18.33
C ILE A 468 0.06 -25.07 18.42
N VAL A 469 0.72 -24.55 17.37
CA VAL A 469 2.18 -24.32 17.38
C VAL A 469 2.57 -23.33 18.47
N SER A 470 1.84 -22.21 18.61
CA SER A 470 2.10 -21.20 19.64
C SER A 470 2.02 -21.79 21.07
N ASP A 471 1.06 -22.67 21.33
CA ASP A 471 0.96 -23.37 22.62
C ASP A 471 2.13 -24.33 22.84
N LEU A 472 2.52 -25.09 21.80
CA LEU A 472 3.66 -26.02 21.85
C LEU A 472 4.99 -25.30 22.11
N GLU A 473 5.19 -24.13 21.50
CA GLU A 473 6.36 -23.27 21.71
C GLU A 473 6.40 -22.72 23.14
N THR A 474 5.25 -22.30 23.67
CA THR A 474 5.11 -21.81 25.06
C THR A 474 5.47 -22.91 26.07
N ASP A 475 5.09 -24.15 25.79
CA ASP A 475 5.39 -25.33 26.61
C ASP A 475 6.82 -25.89 26.38
N GLN A 476 7.69 -25.20 25.63
CA GLN A 476 9.08 -25.57 25.34
C GLN A 476 9.24 -26.97 24.70
N THR A 477 8.30 -27.33 23.82
CA THR A 477 8.30 -28.61 23.11
C THR A 477 9.50 -28.74 22.16
N THR A 478 9.85 -29.97 21.80
CA THR A 478 10.89 -30.21 20.79
C THR A 478 10.45 -29.68 19.42
N ARG A 479 11.34 -28.96 18.72
CA ARG A 479 11.08 -28.45 17.35
C ARG A 479 10.66 -29.54 16.36
N ASP A 480 11.02 -30.81 16.63
CA ASP A 480 10.66 -31.94 15.78
C ASP A 480 9.14 -32.21 15.76
N GLU A 481 8.43 -31.93 16.84
CA GLU A 481 6.97 -32.15 16.91
C GLU A 481 6.19 -31.09 16.17
N ILE A 482 6.64 -29.83 16.30
CA ILE A 482 6.11 -28.69 15.56
C ILE A 482 6.32 -28.93 14.05
N ARG A 483 7.53 -29.33 13.65
CA ARG A 483 7.83 -29.71 12.27
C ARG A 483 6.98 -30.86 11.76
N ASN A 484 6.76 -31.88 12.59
CA ASN A 484 5.92 -33.02 12.21
C ASN A 484 4.45 -32.60 12.00
N LEU A 485 3.93 -31.70 12.85
CA LEU A 485 2.60 -31.14 12.67
C LEU A 485 2.48 -30.31 11.39
N ASN A 486 3.42 -29.38 11.16
CA ASN A 486 3.44 -28.56 9.95
C ASN A 486 3.58 -29.42 8.69
N GLN A 487 4.47 -30.42 8.69
CA GLN A 487 4.63 -31.36 7.57
C GLN A 487 3.34 -32.16 7.31
N ALA A 488 2.68 -32.67 8.35
CA ALA A 488 1.42 -33.40 8.19
C ALA A 488 0.31 -32.50 7.63
N PHE A 489 0.28 -31.23 8.04
CA PHE A 489 -0.64 -30.24 7.52
C PHE A 489 -0.34 -29.88 6.05
N ALA A 490 0.93 -29.65 5.71
CA ALA A 490 1.37 -29.41 4.34
C ALA A 490 1.06 -30.60 3.42
N ASP A 491 1.31 -31.83 3.88
CA ASP A 491 0.98 -33.07 3.16
C ASP A 491 -0.52 -33.19 2.90
N TYR A 492 -1.37 -32.90 3.90
CA TYR A 492 -2.82 -32.86 3.73
C TYR A 492 -3.25 -31.79 2.72
N ARG A 493 -2.76 -30.57 2.87
CA ARG A 493 -3.09 -29.42 2.02
C ARG A 493 -2.71 -29.65 0.55
N ASN A 494 -1.54 -30.23 0.31
CA ASN A 494 -0.99 -30.48 -1.03
C ASN A 494 -1.45 -31.81 -1.64
N SER A 495 -2.23 -32.61 -0.92
CA SER A 495 -2.70 -33.90 -1.41
C SER A 495 -3.78 -33.78 -2.49
N LYS A 496 -3.73 -34.71 -3.44
CA LYS A 496 -4.77 -34.89 -4.47
C LYS A 496 -5.85 -35.84 -3.97
N ASP A 497 -7.02 -35.80 -4.59
CA ASP A 497 -8.22 -36.57 -4.22
C ASP A 497 -7.98 -38.04 -3.84
N GLU A 498 -7.09 -38.75 -4.54
CA GLU A 498 -6.79 -40.17 -4.29
C GLU A 498 -6.03 -40.40 -2.97
N GLN A 499 -5.30 -39.40 -2.49
CA GLN A 499 -4.48 -39.45 -1.27
C GLN A 499 -5.07 -38.63 -0.12
N LEU A 500 -6.06 -37.79 -0.40
CA LEU A 500 -6.61 -36.84 0.57
C LEU A 500 -7.14 -37.52 1.84
N ALA A 501 -7.87 -38.62 1.71
CA ALA A 501 -8.37 -39.37 2.87
C ALA A 501 -7.23 -39.97 3.72
N LEU A 502 -6.16 -40.43 3.09
CA LEU A 502 -4.97 -40.94 3.78
C LEU A 502 -4.26 -39.82 4.53
N ARG A 503 -3.99 -38.69 3.86
CA ARG A 503 -3.29 -37.55 4.47
C ARG A 503 -4.11 -36.87 5.57
N ALA A 504 -5.43 -36.81 5.42
CA ALA A 504 -6.33 -36.38 6.48
C ALA A 504 -6.19 -37.28 7.71
N SER A 505 -6.19 -38.60 7.52
CA SER A 505 -6.00 -39.55 8.63
C SER A 505 -4.63 -39.41 9.31
N GLU A 506 -3.57 -39.15 8.54
CA GLU A 506 -2.22 -38.93 9.08
C GLU A 506 -2.16 -37.64 9.92
N LEU A 507 -2.71 -36.53 9.42
CA LEU A 507 -2.80 -35.28 10.17
C LEU A 507 -3.58 -35.45 11.48
N LYS A 508 -4.73 -36.13 11.44
CA LYS A 508 -5.53 -36.40 12.64
C LYS A 508 -4.75 -37.24 13.66
N ALA A 509 -4.01 -38.26 13.22
CA ALA A 509 -3.20 -39.07 14.12
C ALA A 509 -2.10 -38.25 14.81
N VAL A 510 -1.51 -37.28 14.12
CA VAL A 510 -0.55 -36.33 14.73
C VAL A 510 -1.25 -35.46 15.77
N LEU A 511 -2.44 -34.91 15.47
CA LEU A 511 -3.23 -34.09 16.39
C LEU A 511 -3.66 -34.86 17.65
N GLU A 512 -4.07 -36.12 17.50
CA GLU A 512 -4.39 -37.02 18.62
C GLU A 512 -3.16 -37.29 19.49
N SER A 513 -2.02 -37.61 18.86
CA SER A 513 -0.77 -37.85 19.59
C SER A 513 -0.26 -36.62 20.35
N LEU A 514 -0.49 -35.42 19.81
CA LEU A 514 -0.20 -34.16 20.51
C LEU A 514 -1.17 -33.94 21.67
N ALA A 515 -2.47 -34.12 21.46
CA ALA A 515 -3.50 -33.96 22.51
C ALA A 515 -3.31 -34.93 23.69
N ASP A 516 -2.88 -36.17 23.42
CA ASP A 516 -2.58 -37.16 24.47
C ASP A 516 -1.42 -36.73 25.37
N ARG A 517 -0.46 -35.99 24.82
CA ARG A 517 0.77 -35.55 25.52
C ARG A 517 0.62 -34.16 26.15
N TYR A 518 -0.17 -33.30 25.52
CA TYR A 518 -0.40 -31.91 25.92
C TYR A 518 -1.91 -31.70 26.13
N PRO A 519 -2.41 -31.84 27.37
CA PRO A 519 -3.84 -31.74 27.66
C PRO A 519 -4.48 -30.42 27.24
N ILE A 520 -3.69 -29.33 27.17
CA ILE A 520 -4.15 -28.00 26.70
C ILE A 520 -4.61 -28.04 25.22
N LEU A 521 -4.06 -28.96 24.42
CA LEU A 521 -4.36 -29.07 22.99
C LEU A 521 -5.61 -29.90 22.69
N VAL A 522 -6.17 -30.63 23.66
CA VAL A 522 -7.29 -31.56 23.42
C VAL A 522 -8.45 -30.90 22.69
N SER A 523 -8.87 -29.70 23.14
CA SER A 523 -9.98 -28.99 22.51
C SER A 523 -9.62 -28.49 21.11
N LYS A 524 -8.45 -27.87 20.95
CA LYS A 524 -7.99 -27.28 19.68
C LYS A 524 -7.77 -28.35 18.61
N SER A 525 -7.16 -29.47 19.00
CA SER A 525 -7.01 -30.66 18.17
C SER A 525 -8.36 -31.22 17.75
N ALA A 526 -9.33 -31.36 18.67
CA ALA A 526 -10.65 -31.88 18.33
C ALA A 526 -11.41 -30.96 17.36
N ASP A 527 -11.32 -29.64 17.54
CA ASP A 527 -11.94 -28.67 16.65
C ASP A 527 -11.33 -28.74 15.23
N LEU A 528 -9.99 -28.77 15.13
CA LEU A 528 -9.31 -28.90 13.84
C LEU A 528 -9.66 -30.23 13.15
N GLN A 529 -9.73 -31.33 13.89
CA GLN A 529 -10.17 -32.62 13.35
C GLN A 529 -11.60 -32.57 12.78
N SER A 530 -12.51 -31.88 13.47
CA SER A 530 -13.89 -31.65 13.03
C SER A 530 -13.94 -30.83 11.73
N ARG A 531 -13.10 -29.79 11.61
CA ARG A 531 -12.98 -28.99 10.39
C ARG A 531 -12.42 -29.80 9.21
N ILE A 532 -11.43 -30.66 9.45
CA ILE A 532 -10.94 -31.60 8.45
C ILE A 532 -12.09 -32.52 7.98
N ASP A 533 -12.91 -33.05 8.90
CA ASP A 533 -14.08 -33.88 8.53
C ASP A 533 -15.16 -33.13 7.75
N GLU A 534 -15.39 -31.86 8.07
CA GLU A 534 -16.31 -30.99 7.34
C GLU A 534 -15.81 -30.75 5.91
N ALA A 535 -14.54 -30.37 5.74
CA ALA A 535 -13.91 -30.18 4.43
C ALA A 535 -13.96 -31.45 3.57
N MET A 536 -13.65 -32.61 4.16
CA MET A 536 -13.72 -33.91 3.48
C MET A 536 -15.13 -34.27 3.02
N ARG A 537 -16.17 -33.89 3.78
CA ARG A 537 -17.57 -34.12 3.39
C ARG A 537 -17.98 -33.21 2.23
N GLY A 538 -17.61 -31.92 2.29
CA GLY A 538 -17.89 -30.94 1.24
C GLY A 538 -17.35 -31.35 -0.14
N GLU A 539 -16.12 -31.87 -0.20
CA GLU A 539 -15.53 -32.35 -1.46
C GLU A 539 -16.23 -33.61 -2.04
N GLN A 540 -16.78 -34.48 -1.20
CA GLN A 540 -17.53 -35.66 -1.66
C GLN A 540 -18.89 -35.29 -2.26
N THR A 541 -19.58 -34.29 -1.69
CA THR A 541 -20.85 -33.77 -2.22
C THR A 541 -20.69 -33.09 -3.58
N ASN A 542 -19.62 -32.31 -3.80
CA ASN A 542 -19.34 -31.66 -5.08
C ASN A 542 -18.97 -32.62 -6.22
N LYS A 543 -18.49 -33.83 -5.90
CA LYS A 543 -18.29 -34.90 -6.89
C LYS A 543 -19.59 -35.54 -7.38
N GLY A 544 -20.63 -35.56 -6.55
CA GLY A 544 -21.94 -36.13 -6.91
C GLY A 544 -22.72 -35.31 -7.95
N ASP A 545 -22.50 -34.00 -7.99
CA ASP A 545 -23.21 -33.08 -8.91
C ASP A 545 -22.54 -32.91 -10.28
N ARG A 546 -21.25 -33.28 -10.42
CA ARG A 546 -20.54 -33.22 -11.72
C ARG A 546 -20.83 -34.39 -12.66
N ASP A 547 -21.54 -35.42 -12.19
CA ASP A 547 -21.88 -36.63 -12.97
C ASP A 547 -23.35 -36.64 -13.47
N LEU A 548 -24.08 -35.53 -13.35
CA LEU A 548 -25.38 -35.38 -14.01
C LEU A 548 -25.20 -34.71 -15.38
N PRO A 549 -25.64 -35.36 -16.47
CA PRO A 549 -25.57 -34.76 -17.80
C PRO A 549 -26.65 -33.68 -17.90
N PHE A 550 -26.23 -32.42 -18.02
CA PHE A 550 -26.99 -31.38 -18.70
C PHE A 550 -26.13 -30.71 -19.75
#